data_AF-A0A836BX97-F1
#
_entry.id   AF-A0A836BX97-F1
#
_cell.length_a   1.000
_cell.length_b   1.000
_cell.length_c   1.000
_cell.angle_alpha   90.00
_cell.angle_beta   90.00
_cell.angle_gamma   90.00
#
_symmetry.space_group_name_H-M   'P 1'
#
loop_
_entity.id
_entity.type
_entity.pdbx_description
1 polymer ?
#
loop_
_entity_poly.entity_id
_entity_poly.type
_entity_poly.pdbx_seq_one_letter_code
_entity_poly.pdbx_strand_id
1 'polypeptide(L)'
;MEDFGVETIVVVAGISTFVLGFAVGPLIWAPLSEVFGRRPLFIWPFVAMTAFNAGTALAPNATALIVMRFFAGAFGSSPMTNTGGSLSDMFNANQRGLAVALFAAAPFMGPVAGPIVGGFTGQTVGWRYVMWVMTAFTGVVLLAGALWFPETYAPVLLRQRAHKLSALTGQVYRSKYDAKGEVHVAQLLATSLVRPWQLLFREPIVFMLSIYIAIIYGVLYLLFAAFPIVFQRGYGWTPGIGGLAFVGVAIGMVIAVLYNIIDNGRYVRIAKAAGGMAPPEARLPPAIVGAFAIPIGLFWFAWTNTLDAWIVCELATIPFGFGLVLVFLSSLNYLIDSYLIYAASVMAASGVLRSLFGAAFPLFTKDMYANLGVHWASAIPAFLALACVPFPILFYVYGARIRATCKYSSEASAFLAKMMAASAPSAKTVGEVKVAMPAGGFKGAVDGKGEGEEVGTAKTTGLSGYSDFTEAAEASHESGLSDSAVGVAAEVEPKGSGLPGTPEEKV
;
A
#
# COMPACT_ATOMS: atom_id res chain seq x y z
N MET A 1 -6.21 21.38 28.91
CA MET A 1 -5.30 22.26 29.67
C MET A 1 -5.86 22.46 31.06
N GLU A 2 -7.11 22.94 31.18
CA GLU A 2 -7.81 23.13 32.46
C GLU A 2 -7.82 21.87 33.36
N ASP A 3 -8.27 20.72 32.86
CA ASP A 3 -8.35 19.47 33.66
C ASP A 3 -7.02 19.00 34.28
N PHE A 4 -5.89 19.32 33.66
CA PHE A 4 -4.58 18.78 34.06
C PHE A 4 -3.57 19.86 34.47
N GLY A 5 -3.90 21.14 34.33
CA GLY A 5 -2.98 22.25 34.61
C GLY A 5 -1.71 22.24 33.74
N VAL A 6 -1.77 21.70 32.53
CA VAL A 6 -0.60 21.54 31.64
C VAL A 6 -0.62 22.49 30.45
N GLU A 7 0.57 22.78 29.93
CA GLU A 7 0.77 23.58 28.73
C GLU A 7 0.20 22.91 27.46
N THR A 8 -0.06 23.73 26.43
CA THR A 8 -0.60 23.26 25.15
C THR A 8 0.29 22.21 24.48
N ILE A 9 1.62 22.33 24.62
CA ILE A 9 2.57 21.39 24.01
C ILE A 9 2.36 19.96 24.52
N VAL A 10 2.03 19.81 25.81
CA VAL A 10 1.75 18.51 26.43
C VAL A 10 0.47 17.89 25.87
N VAL A 11 -0.54 18.72 25.56
CA VAL A 11 -1.79 18.26 24.93
C VAL A 11 -1.55 17.82 23.49
N VAL A 12 -0.78 18.60 22.72
CA VAL A 12 -0.41 18.28 21.32
C VAL A 12 0.49 17.04 21.26
N ALA A 13 1.30 16.79 22.29
CA ALA A 13 2.06 15.56 22.42
C ALA A 13 1.17 14.32 22.41
N GLY A 14 -0.08 14.38 22.87
CA GLY A 14 -1.02 13.25 22.79
C GLY A 14 -1.37 12.83 21.35
N ILE A 15 -1.49 13.78 20.41
CA ILE A 15 -1.65 13.49 18.98
C ILE A 15 -0.33 12.91 18.45
N SER A 16 0.77 13.57 18.80
CA SER A 16 2.10 13.24 18.30
C SER A 16 2.56 11.84 18.71
N THR A 17 2.34 11.44 19.96
CA THR A 17 2.71 10.10 20.45
C THR A 17 1.81 9.00 19.89
N PHE A 18 0.53 9.29 19.60
CA PHE A 18 -0.33 8.35 18.88
C PHE A 18 0.23 8.04 17.49
N VAL A 19 0.65 9.08 16.74
CA VAL A 19 1.27 8.92 15.42
C VAL A 19 2.65 8.27 15.53
N LEU A 20 3.41 8.57 16.58
CA LEU A 20 4.67 7.88 16.84
C LEU A 20 4.45 6.37 17.05
N GLY A 21 3.34 5.98 17.68
CA GLY A 21 2.90 4.59 17.75
C GLY A 21 2.75 3.96 16.36
N PHE A 22 2.27 4.70 15.35
CA PHE A 22 2.19 4.25 13.96
C PHE A 22 3.56 4.10 13.28
N ALA A 23 4.65 4.60 13.87
CA ALA A 23 6.00 4.30 13.39
C ALA A 23 6.48 2.93 13.90
N VAL A 24 6.18 2.61 15.16
CA VAL A 24 6.72 1.41 15.84
C VAL A 24 5.87 0.17 15.58
N GLY A 25 4.54 0.29 15.69
CA GLY A 25 3.63 -0.85 15.58
C GLY A 25 3.78 -1.66 14.30
N PRO A 26 3.81 -1.05 13.10
CA PRO A 26 3.96 -1.78 11.83
C PRO A 26 5.15 -2.71 11.75
N LEU A 27 6.28 -2.30 12.35
CA LEU A 27 7.52 -3.06 12.34
C LEU A 27 7.42 -4.37 13.12
N ILE A 28 6.44 -4.46 14.02
CA ILE A 28 6.15 -5.62 14.84
C ILE A 28 5.00 -6.43 14.24
N TRP A 29 3.89 -5.77 13.89
CA TRP A 29 2.66 -6.47 13.48
C TRP A 29 2.75 -7.14 12.12
N ALA A 30 3.42 -6.52 11.15
CA ALA A 30 3.58 -7.09 9.82
C ALA A 30 4.29 -8.45 9.84
N PRO A 31 5.51 -8.60 10.40
CA PRO A 31 6.19 -9.90 10.43
C PRO A 31 5.49 -10.92 11.33
N LEU A 32 4.90 -10.51 12.45
CA LEU A 32 4.15 -11.43 13.30
C LEU A 32 2.92 -12.01 12.57
N SER A 33 2.28 -11.24 11.68
CA SER A 33 1.13 -11.73 10.92
C SER A 33 1.50 -12.81 9.89
N GLU A 34 2.77 -12.88 9.46
CA GLU A 34 3.26 -13.92 8.55
C GLU A 34 3.60 -15.24 9.27
N VAL A 35 3.74 -15.19 10.60
CA VAL A 35 4.03 -16.37 11.43
C VAL A 35 2.76 -16.90 12.09
N PHE A 36 2.00 -16.01 12.72
CA PHE A 36 0.86 -16.38 13.55
C PHE A 36 -0.48 -16.34 12.81
N GLY A 37 -0.49 -15.86 11.57
CA GLY A 37 -1.70 -15.68 10.76
C GLY A 37 -2.23 -14.25 10.78
N ARG A 38 -3.21 -13.96 9.91
CA ARG A 38 -3.77 -12.61 9.82
C ARG A 38 -4.74 -12.34 10.97
N ARG A 39 -5.66 -13.27 11.23
CA ARG A 39 -6.81 -13.01 12.13
C ARG A 39 -6.39 -12.63 13.56
N PRO A 40 -5.47 -13.35 14.25
CA PRO A 40 -5.05 -12.97 15.61
C PRO A 40 -4.42 -11.58 15.66
N LEU A 41 -3.71 -11.19 14.59
CA LEU A 41 -3.03 -9.91 14.48
C LEU A 41 -3.96 -8.76 14.09
N PHE A 42 -5.19 -9.03 13.64
CA PHE A 42 -6.25 -8.03 13.63
C PHE A 42 -6.90 -7.92 15.02
N ILE A 43 -7.34 -9.04 15.59
CA ILE A 43 -8.18 -9.04 16.80
C ILE A 43 -7.42 -8.54 18.04
N TRP A 44 -6.29 -9.14 18.40
CA TRP A 44 -5.62 -8.82 19.66
C TRP A 44 -5.11 -7.37 19.74
N PRO A 45 -4.48 -6.81 18.68
CA PRO A 45 -4.15 -5.39 18.68
C PRO A 45 -5.39 -4.49 18.74
N PHE A 46 -6.52 -4.87 18.14
CA PHE A 46 -7.75 -4.08 18.27
C PHE A 46 -8.36 -4.12 19.69
N VAL A 47 -8.26 -5.25 20.38
CA VAL A 47 -8.61 -5.37 21.82
C VAL A 47 -7.75 -4.38 22.62
N ALA A 48 -6.44 -4.42 22.42
CA ALA A 48 -5.51 -3.52 23.10
C ALA A 48 -5.80 -2.04 22.76
N MET A 49 -5.97 -1.70 21.49
CA MET A 49 -6.33 -0.33 21.05
C MET A 49 -7.60 0.17 21.75
N THR A 50 -8.65 -0.66 21.81
CA THR A 50 -9.91 -0.31 22.46
C THR A 50 -9.70 -0.08 23.97
N ALA A 51 -8.94 -0.96 24.63
CA ALA A 51 -8.60 -0.81 26.05
C ALA A 51 -7.77 0.45 26.32
N PHE A 52 -6.78 0.77 25.49
CA PHE A 52 -5.96 1.98 25.62
C PHE A 52 -6.76 3.26 25.32
N ASN A 53 -7.73 3.21 24.40
CA ASN A 53 -8.67 4.32 24.20
C ASN A 53 -9.54 4.57 25.44
N ALA A 54 -10.08 3.51 26.05
CA ALA A 54 -10.83 3.60 27.30
C ALA A 54 -9.94 4.14 28.44
N GLY A 55 -8.72 3.60 28.56
CA GLY A 55 -7.72 4.04 29.53
C GLY A 55 -7.35 5.51 29.35
N THR A 56 -7.36 6.01 28.11
CA THR A 56 -7.12 7.44 27.88
C THR A 56 -8.31 8.31 28.30
N ALA A 57 -9.54 7.83 28.11
CA ALA A 57 -10.74 8.51 28.60
C ALA A 57 -10.71 8.67 30.14
N LEU A 58 -10.14 7.69 30.82
CA LEU A 58 -9.97 7.61 32.27
C LEU A 58 -8.62 8.17 32.79
N ALA A 59 -7.79 8.76 31.92
CA ALA A 59 -6.46 9.19 32.31
C ALA A 59 -6.51 10.24 33.45
N PRO A 60 -5.83 10.00 34.59
CA PRO A 60 -5.85 10.91 35.74
C PRO A 60 -4.90 12.10 35.59
N ASN A 61 -3.91 12.00 34.69
CA ASN A 61 -2.93 13.05 34.43
C ASN A 61 -2.43 13.00 32.97
N ALA A 62 -1.72 14.04 32.56
CA ALA A 62 -1.23 14.19 31.20
C ALA A 62 -0.23 13.09 30.79
N THR A 63 0.65 12.63 31.69
CA THR A 63 1.60 11.55 31.40
C THR A 63 0.87 10.26 31.05
N ALA A 64 -0.12 9.87 31.86
CA ALA A 64 -0.95 8.70 31.60
C ALA A 64 -1.67 8.83 30.25
N LEU A 65 -2.23 10.01 29.94
CA LEU A 65 -2.85 10.28 28.64
C LEU A 65 -1.87 10.04 27.49
N ILE A 66 -0.66 10.58 27.57
CA ILE A 66 0.37 10.49 26.51
C ILE A 66 0.81 9.04 26.29
N VAL A 67 1.03 8.28 27.38
CA VAL A 67 1.44 6.87 27.31
C VAL A 67 0.31 6.02 26.72
N MET A 68 -0.93 6.21 27.19
CA MET A 68 -2.09 5.49 26.66
C MET A 68 -2.31 5.80 25.16
N ARG A 69 -2.08 7.06 24.75
CA ARG A 69 -2.10 7.47 23.33
C ARG A 69 -1.06 6.74 22.49
N PHE A 70 0.19 6.64 22.97
CA PHE A 70 1.24 5.92 22.26
C PHE A 70 0.84 4.46 22.01
N PHE A 71 0.39 3.76 23.05
CA PHE A 71 0.00 2.35 22.90
C PHE A 71 -1.26 2.20 22.05
N ALA A 72 -2.27 3.06 22.20
CA ALA A 72 -3.44 3.05 21.33
C ALA A 72 -3.04 3.16 19.84
N GLY A 73 -2.10 4.06 19.52
CA GLY A 73 -1.53 4.19 18.18
C GLY A 73 -0.75 2.94 17.75
N ALA A 74 0.17 2.47 18.60
CA ALA A 74 1.01 1.32 18.30
C ALA A 74 0.18 0.08 17.96
N PHE A 75 -0.81 -0.28 18.78
CA PHE A 75 -1.69 -1.41 18.51
C PHE A 75 -2.69 -1.13 17.38
N GLY A 76 -3.22 0.09 17.29
CA GLY A 76 -4.16 0.51 16.25
C GLY A 76 -3.58 0.52 14.83
N SER A 77 -2.24 0.53 14.70
CA SER A 77 -1.56 0.46 13.41
C SER A 77 -1.61 -0.93 12.75
N SER A 78 -1.89 -2.00 13.50
CA SER A 78 -1.83 -3.38 13.00
C SER A 78 -2.72 -3.64 11.78
N PRO A 79 -4.01 -3.21 11.76
CA PRO A 79 -4.84 -3.42 10.59
C PRO A 79 -4.33 -2.69 9.37
N MET A 80 -3.83 -1.46 9.54
CA MET A 80 -3.30 -0.67 8.41
C MET A 80 -2.17 -1.40 7.67
N THR A 81 -1.37 -2.19 8.38
CA THR A 81 -0.21 -2.88 7.80
C THR A 81 -0.56 -4.24 7.26
N ASN A 82 -1.48 -4.93 7.94
CA ASN A 82 -1.82 -6.32 7.63
C ASN A 82 -2.89 -6.42 6.54
N THR A 83 -3.67 -5.35 6.29
CA THR A 83 -4.69 -5.37 5.23
C THR A 83 -4.10 -5.63 3.85
N GLY A 84 -2.90 -5.13 3.53
CA GLY A 84 -2.24 -5.44 2.25
C GLY A 84 -2.02 -6.95 2.05
N GLY A 85 -1.55 -7.63 3.11
CA GLY A 85 -1.40 -9.08 3.14
C GLY A 85 -2.75 -9.80 2.98
N SER A 86 -3.75 -9.43 3.77
CA SER A 86 -5.08 -10.04 3.71
C SER A 86 -5.77 -9.85 2.35
N LEU A 87 -5.67 -8.66 1.75
CA LEU A 87 -6.20 -8.44 0.40
C LEU A 87 -5.50 -9.32 -0.63
N SER A 88 -4.19 -9.54 -0.47
CA SER A 88 -3.45 -10.45 -1.34
C SER A 88 -3.81 -11.92 -1.15
N ASP A 89 -4.16 -12.31 0.08
CA ASP A 89 -4.59 -13.66 0.44
C ASP A 89 -6.01 -13.97 -0.07
N MET A 90 -6.89 -12.96 -0.14
CA MET A 90 -8.30 -13.11 -0.54
C MET A 90 -8.58 -12.89 -2.03
N PHE A 91 -7.85 -11.98 -2.68
CA PHE A 91 -8.15 -11.55 -4.05
C PHE A 91 -7.07 -11.94 -5.05
N ASN A 92 -7.54 -12.54 -6.15
CA ASN A 92 -6.74 -12.78 -7.35
C ASN A 92 -6.27 -11.46 -7.97
N ALA A 93 -5.17 -11.50 -8.74
CA ALA A 93 -4.53 -10.30 -9.31
C ALA A 93 -5.50 -9.34 -10.02
N ASN A 94 -6.47 -9.88 -10.77
CA ASN A 94 -7.44 -9.09 -11.55
C ASN A 94 -8.45 -8.32 -10.69
N GLN A 95 -8.78 -8.80 -9.49
CA GLN A 95 -9.75 -8.18 -8.58
C GLN A 95 -9.07 -7.32 -7.50
N ARG A 96 -7.78 -7.58 -7.25
CA ARG A 96 -7.00 -6.92 -6.20
C ARG A 96 -6.95 -5.41 -6.36
N GLY A 97 -6.88 -4.90 -7.59
CA GLY A 97 -6.85 -3.46 -7.86
C GLY A 97 -8.06 -2.70 -7.31
N LEU A 98 -9.27 -3.23 -7.53
CA LEU A 98 -10.51 -2.63 -7.02
C LEU A 98 -10.58 -2.71 -5.49
N ALA A 99 -10.21 -3.86 -4.91
CA ALA A 99 -10.22 -4.05 -3.47
C ALA A 99 -9.24 -3.08 -2.76
N VAL A 100 -8.05 -2.88 -3.33
CA VAL A 100 -7.06 -1.90 -2.83
C VAL A 100 -7.58 -0.47 -2.98
N ALA A 101 -8.24 -0.13 -4.10
CA ALA A 101 -8.81 1.20 -4.31
C ALA A 101 -9.91 1.54 -3.29
N LEU A 102 -10.81 0.60 -3.00
CA LEU A 102 -11.84 0.75 -1.98
C LEU A 102 -11.23 0.88 -0.57
N PHE A 103 -10.23 0.06 -0.25
CA PHE A 103 -9.51 0.18 1.01
C PHE A 103 -8.82 1.54 1.15
N ALA A 104 -8.19 2.04 0.08
CA ALA A 104 -7.46 3.30 0.10
C ALA A 104 -8.35 4.51 0.44
N ALA A 105 -9.66 4.45 0.17
CA ALA A 105 -10.59 5.52 0.55
C ALA A 105 -10.73 5.68 2.07
N ALA A 106 -10.67 4.60 2.85
CA ALA A 106 -10.93 4.63 4.29
C ALA A 106 -9.87 5.43 5.09
N PRO A 107 -8.55 5.21 4.90
CA PRO A 107 -7.52 6.01 5.59
C PRO A 107 -7.58 7.50 5.29
N PHE A 108 -7.99 7.91 4.08
CA PHE A 108 -8.07 9.33 3.72
C PHE A 108 -9.28 10.05 4.31
N MET A 109 -10.38 9.34 4.56
CA MET A 109 -11.53 9.94 5.24
C MET A 109 -11.33 10.14 6.75
N GLY A 110 -10.40 9.41 7.36
CA GLY A 110 -10.12 9.49 8.80
C GLY A 110 -9.74 10.91 9.29
N PRO A 111 -8.76 11.59 8.68
CA PRO A 111 -8.38 12.98 9.00
C PRO A 111 -9.51 14.00 8.87
N VAL A 112 -10.58 13.69 8.13
CA VAL A 112 -11.75 14.55 7.94
C VAL A 112 -12.80 14.26 9.01
N ALA A 113 -13.17 12.99 9.16
CA ALA A 113 -14.20 12.58 10.11
C ALA A 113 -13.78 12.84 11.57
N GLY A 114 -12.49 12.67 11.88
CA GLY A 114 -11.94 12.84 13.23
C GLY A 114 -12.20 14.23 13.83
N PRO A 115 -11.75 15.33 13.19
CA PRO A 115 -11.99 16.69 13.67
C PRO A 115 -13.45 17.09 13.74
N ILE A 116 -14.30 16.60 12.82
CA ILE A 116 -15.73 16.90 12.83
C ILE A 116 -16.39 16.27 14.08
N VAL A 117 -16.22 14.95 14.25
CA VAL A 117 -16.78 14.23 15.41
C VAL A 117 -16.17 14.74 16.72
N GLY A 118 -14.83 14.92 16.74
CA GLY A 118 -14.09 15.39 17.91
C GLY A 118 -14.40 16.85 18.28
N GLY A 119 -14.62 17.72 17.30
CA GLY A 119 -14.98 19.13 17.52
C GLY A 119 -16.34 19.27 18.17
N PHE A 120 -17.37 18.65 17.61
CA PHE A 120 -18.74 18.72 18.16
C PHE A 120 -18.88 18.00 19.49
N THR A 121 -18.29 16.80 19.62
CA THR A 121 -18.33 16.04 20.88
C THR A 121 -17.52 16.77 21.96
N GLY A 122 -16.32 17.25 21.60
CA GLY A 122 -15.43 17.98 22.51
C GLY A 122 -16.02 19.29 23.00
N GLN A 123 -16.74 20.01 22.14
CA GLN A 123 -17.43 21.26 22.50
C GLN A 123 -18.62 21.04 23.45
N THR A 124 -19.39 19.96 23.26
CA THR A 124 -20.66 19.76 23.96
C THR A 124 -20.51 19.02 25.28
N VAL A 125 -19.83 17.88 25.27
CA VAL A 125 -19.71 16.96 26.42
C VAL A 125 -18.27 16.80 26.91
N GLY A 126 -17.30 17.37 26.20
CA GLY A 126 -15.89 17.43 26.61
C GLY A 126 -15.01 16.34 25.98
N TRP A 127 -13.70 16.53 26.12
CA TRP A 127 -12.68 15.71 25.44
C TRP A 127 -12.64 14.25 25.91
N ARG A 128 -13.05 13.94 27.14
CA ARG A 128 -13.12 12.56 27.65
C ARG A 128 -14.15 11.74 26.89
N TYR A 129 -15.27 12.35 26.53
CA TYR A 129 -16.30 11.71 25.71
C TYR A 129 -15.85 11.50 24.27
N VAL A 130 -14.97 12.36 23.72
CA VAL A 130 -14.32 12.06 22.43
C VAL A 130 -13.61 10.71 22.49
N MET A 131 -12.94 10.40 23.60
CA MET A 131 -12.25 9.12 23.79
C MET A 131 -13.21 7.96 24.02
N TRP A 132 -14.34 8.18 24.70
CA TRP A 132 -15.40 7.17 24.80
C TRP A 132 -16.06 6.88 23.45
N VAL A 133 -16.29 7.88 22.61
CA VAL A 133 -16.79 7.70 21.24
C VAL A 133 -15.80 6.86 20.43
N MET A 134 -14.50 7.16 20.50
CA MET A 134 -13.46 6.34 19.86
C MET A 134 -13.44 4.91 20.40
N THR A 135 -13.58 4.73 21.71
CA THR A 135 -13.62 3.42 22.37
C THR A 135 -14.83 2.60 21.91
N ALA A 136 -16.01 3.21 21.88
CA ALA A 136 -17.23 2.56 21.40
C ALA A 136 -17.09 2.17 19.92
N PHE A 137 -16.56 3.07 19.08
CA PHE A 137 -16.33 2.79 17.67
C PHE A 137 -15.34 1.64 17.45
N THR A 138 -14.17 1.67 18.10
CA THR A 138 -13.19 0.58 17.96
C THR A 138 -13.71 -0.72 18.58
N GLY A 139 -14.51 -0.65 19.64
CA GLY A 139 -15.18 -1.79 20.24
C GLY A 139 -16.20 -2.45 19.31
N VAL A 140 -17.03 -1.67 18.62
CA VAL A 140 -17.98 -2.20 17.62
C VAL A 140 -17.23 -2.85 16.46
N VAL A 141 -16.19 -2.21 15.94
CA VAL A 141 -15.36 -2.77 14.86
C VAL A 141 -14.61 -4.03 15.32
N LEU A 142 -14.12 -4.07 16.57
CA LEU A 142 -13.53 -5.26 17.18
C LEU A 142 -14.54 -6.41 17.23
N LEU A 143 -15.76 -6.17 17.74
CA LEU A 143 -16.79 -7.19 17.84
C LEU A 143 -17.18 -7.71 16.46
N ALA A 144 -17.37 -6.82 15.49
CA ALA A 144 -17.63 -7.17 14.10
C ALA A 144 -16.50 -8.03 13.52
N GLY A 145 -15.23 -7.62 13.72
CA GLY A 145 -14.06 -8.37 13.27
C GLY A 145 -13.94 -9.74 13.94
N ALA A 146 -14.19 -9.83 15.25
CA ALA A 146 -14.12 -11.08 15.99
C ALA A 146 -15.19 -12.09 15.55
N LEU A 147 -16.39 -11.63 15.23
CA LEU A 147 -17.50 -12.48 14.80
C LEU A 147 -17.37 -12.90 13.33
N TRP A 148 -17.04 -11.97 12.44
CA TRP A 148 -17.14 -12.20 10.99
C TRP A 148 -15.83 -12.43 10.26
N PHE A 149 -14.66 -12.07 10.81
CA PHE A 149 -13.41 -12.05 10.03
C PHE A 149 -12.65 -13.38 10.12
N PRO A 150 -12.69 -14.26 9.11
CA PRO A 150 -12.02 -15.56 9.18
C PRO A 150 -10.51 -15.43 9.08
N GLU A 151 -9.79 -16.51 9.40
CA GLU A 151 -8.38 -16.61 9.04
C GLU A 151 -8.24 -16.68 7.50
N THR A 152 -7.38 -15.83 6.96
CA THR A 152 -7.15 -15.69 5.51
C THR A 152 -5.79 -16.26 5.09
N TYR A 153 -4.86 -16.44 6.04
CA TYR A 153 -3.51 -16.84 5.72
C TYR A 153 -3.40 -18.34 5.35
N ALA A 154 -3.07 -18.61 4.08
CA ALA A 154 -3.02 -19.98 3.56
C ALA A 154 -2.06 -20.92 4.31
N PRO A 155 -0.84 -20.52 4.74
CA PRO A 155 0.05 -21.38 5.52
C PRO A 155 -0.57 -21.86 6.83
N VAL A 156 -1.24 -20.97 7.57
CA VAL A 156 -1.91 -21.33 8.84
C VAL A 156 -3.09 -22.26 8.58
N LEU A 157 -3.91 -21.98 7.56
CA LEU A 157 -5.04 -22.85 7.19
C LEU A 157 -4.59 -24.25 6.78
N LEU A 158 -3.51 -24.37 6.01
CA LEU A 158 -2.97 -25.66 5.60
C LEU A 158 -2.35 -26.41 6.77
N ARG A 159 -1.68 -25.72 7.70
CA ARG A 159 -1.17 -26.32 8.94
C ARG A 159 -2.30 -26.88 9.80
N GLN A 160 -3.40 -26.13 9.97
CA GLN A 160 -4.59 -26.61 10.67
C GLN A 160 -5.21 -27.86 10.00
N ARG A 161 -5.31 -27.87 8.67
CA ARG A 161 -5.79 -29.03 7.91
C ARG A 161 -4.86 -30.24 8.04
N ALA A 162 -3.55 -30.04 7.97
CA ALA A 162 -2.56 -31.10 8.14
C ALA A 162 -2.61 -31.71 9.54
N HIS A 163 -2.74 -30.90 10.60
CA HIS A 163 -2.93 -31.41 11.96
C HIS A 163 -4.23 -32.20 12.11
N LYS A 164 -5.34 -31.72 11.54
CA LYS A 164 -6.63 -32.43 11.56
C LYS A 164 -6.55 -33.77 10.82
N LEU A 165 -5.91 -33.81 9.65
CA LEU A 165 -5.74 -35.04 8.88
C LEU A 165 -4.81 -36.03 9.60
N SER A 166 -3.75 -35.53 10.24
CA SER A 166 -2.85 -36.36 11.04
C SER A 166 -3.56 -37.00 12.22
N ALA A 167 -4.41 -36.24 12.92
CA ALA A 167 -5.22 -36.75 14.03
C ALA A 167 -6.24 -37.81 13.58
N LEU A 168 -6.80 -37.70 12.37
CA LEU A 168 -7.82 -38.62 11.86
C LEU A 168 -7.24 -39.93 11.30
N THR A 169 -6.04 -39.90 10.73
CA THR A 169 -5.45 -41.03 9.99
C THR A 169 -4.30 -41.70 10.73
N GLY A 170 -3.78 -41.07 11.80
CA GLY A 170 -2.60 -41.54 12.53
C GLY A 170 -1.27 -41.34 11.79
N GLN A 171 -1.27 -40.78 10.58
CA GLN A 171 -0.05 -40.45 9.83
C GLN A 171 0.38 -39.00 10.09
N VAL A 172 1.66 -38.67 9.92
CA VAL A 172 2.16 -37.29 10.11
C VAL A 172 2.11 -36.55 8.78
N TYR A 173 1.15 -35.64 8.62
CA TYR A 173 1.10 -34.72 7.49
C TYR A 173 1.79 -33.40 7.86
N ARG A 174 2.61 -32.88 6.95
CA ARG A 174 3.21 -31.55 7.06
C ARG A 174 2.76 -30.67 5.91
N SER A 175 2.59 -29.38 6.17
CA SER A 175 2.32 -28.43 5.10
C SER A 175 3.59 -28.22 4.25
N LYS A 176 3.42 -27.93 2.96
CA LYS A 176 4.52 -27.54 2.06
C LYS A 176 5.31 -26.31 2.54
N TYR A 177 4.68 -25.49 3.39
CA TYR A 177 5.30 -24.29 3.96
C TYR A 177 6.18 -24.65 5.16
N ASP A 178 5.74 -25.58 6.01
CA ASP A 178 6.51 -26.06 7.15
C ASP A 178 7.67 -26.99 6.72
N ALA A 179 7.58 -27.60 5.54
CA ALA A 179 8.63 -28.44 4.97
C ALA A 179 9.93 -27.68 4.67
N LYS A 180 9.86 -26.33 4.53
CA LYS A 180 11.03 -25.48 4.26
C LYS A 180 11.84 -25.11 5.51
N GLY A 181 11.48 -25.64 6.68
CA GLY A 181 12.14 -25.39 7.96
C GLY A 181 11.39 -24.41 8.86
N GLU A 182 11.79 -24.33 10.13
CA GLU A 182 11.13 -23.49 11.13
C GLU A 182 11.47 -22.01 10.95
N VAL A 183 10.44 -21.17 10.85
CA VAL A 183 10.61 -19.72 10.78
C VAL A 183 11.04 -19.19 12.15
N HIS A 184 12.29 -18.73 12.24
CA HIS A 184 12.82 -18.13 13.46
C HIS A 184 12.30 -16.69 13.61
N VAL A 185 11.33 -16.49 14.51
CA VAL A 185 10.65 -15.19 14.74
C VAL A 185 11.64 -14.06 15.02
N ALA A 186 12.68 -14.32 15.84
CA ALA A 186 13.70 -13.32 16.16
C ALA A 186 14.49 -12.88 14.91
N GLN A 187 14.83 -13.81 14.03
CA GLN A 187 15.53 -13.51 12.78
C GLN A 187 14.63 -12.76 11.80
N LEU A 188 13.34 -13.14 11.73
CA LEU A 188 12.35 -12.43 10.91
C LEU A 188 12.15 -10.98 11.39
N LEU A 189 12.01 -10.77 12.70
CA LEU A 189 11.90 -9.44 13.30
C LEU A 189 13.17 -8.62 13.08
N ALA A 190 14.35 -9.17 13.35
CA ALA A 190 15.63 -8.48 13.13
C ALA A 190 15.79 -8.04 11.67
N THR A 191 15.46 -8.94 10.74
CA THR A 191 15.50 -8.65 9.31
C THR A 191 14.50 -7.58 8.90
N SER A 192 13.28 -7.63 9.45
CA SER A 192 12.20 -6.67 9.19
C SER A 192 12.50 -5.29 9.77
N LEU A 193 13.29 -5.19 10.83
CA LEU A 193 13.71 -3.92 11.44
C LEU A 193 14.89 -3.30 10.70
N VAL A 194 15.86 -4.09 10.22
CA VAL A 194 17.11 -3.56 9.64
C VAL A 194 16.96 -3.20 8.16
N ARG A 195 16.27 -4.03 7.35
CA ARG A 195 16.15 -3.81 5.90
C ARG A 195 15.51 -2.47 5.50
N PRO A 196 14.45 -1.98 6.17
CA PRO A 196 13.85 -0.68 5.85
C PRO A 196 14.86 0.46 5.88
N TRP A 197 15.73 0.52 6.89
CA TRP A 197 16.75 1.57 7.00
C TRP A 197 17.82 1.46 5.93
N GLN A 198 18.23 0.23 5.58
CA GLN A 198 19.19 0.02 4.49
C GLN A 198 18.64 0.52 3.17
N LEU A 199 17.38 0.19 2.84
CA LEU A 199 16.72 0.67 1.63
C LEU A 199 16.55 2.19 1.67
N LEU A 200 16.11 2.74 2.81
CA LEU A 200 15.88 4.18 2.95
C LEU A 200 17.14 5.00 2.67
N PHE A 201 18.30 4.59 3.17
CA PHE A 201 19.54 5.38 3.05
C PHE A 201 20.45 4.96 1.88
N ARG A 202 20.28 3.76 1.31
CA ARG A 202 21.10 3.30 0.16
C ARG A 202 20.41 3.49 -1.18
N GLU A 203 19.08 3.64 -1.20
CA GLU A 203 18.31 3.81 -2.42
C GLU A 203 17.78 5.25 -2.51
N PRO A 204 18.38 6.12 -3.35
CA PRO A 204 17.99 7.53 -3.44
C PRO A 204 16.52 7.76 -3.78
N ILE A 205 15.94 6.87 -4.59
CA ILE A 205 14.52 6.88 -4.96
C ILE A 205 13.64 6.70 -3.71
N VAL A 206 13.97 5.69 -2.90
CA VAL A 206 13.25 5.42 -1.65
C VAL A 206 13.37 6.61 -0.71
N PHE A 207 14.56 7.16 -0.54
CA PHE A 207 14.80 8.31 0.31
C PHE A 207 13.97 9.53 -0.08
N MET A 208 14.10 10.01 -1.33
CA MET A 208 13.49 11.25 -1.78
C MET A 208 11.97 11.17 -1.80
N LEU A 209 11.40 10.06 -2.29
CA LEU A 209 9.94 9.89 -2.29
C LEU A 209 9.39 9.67 -0.89
N SER A 210 10.13 8.98 0.00
CA SER A 210 9.71 8.83 1.40
C SER A 210 9.74 10.16 2.14
N ILE A 211 10.76 11.01 1.90
CA ILE A 211 10.79 12.37 2.44
C ILE A 211 9.60 13.17 1.93
N TYR A 212 9.28 13.08 0.64
CA TYR A 212 8.15 13.83 0.09
C TYR A 212 6.83 13.39 0.73
N ILE A 213 6.57 12.08 0.78
CA ILE A 213 5.41 11.51 1.47
C ILE A 213 5.37 11.93 2.94
N ALA A 214 6.53 11.95 3.62
CA ALA A 214 6.62 12.34 5.01
C ALA A 214 6.33 13.82 5.24
N ILE A 215 6.83 14.71 4.37
CA ILE A 215 6.55 16.15 4.44
C ILE A 215 5.05 16.39 4.26
N ILE A 216 4.43 15.90 3.18
CA ILE A 216 3.01 16.18 2.91
C ILE A 216 2.09 15.61 4.00
N TYR A 217 2.46 14.47 4.57
CA TYR A 217 1.75 13.88 5.70
C TYR A 217 1.99 14.66 7.00
N GLY A 218 3.22 15.14 7.23
CA GLY A 218 3.54 16.07 8.31
C GLY A 218 2.70 17.35 8.22
N VAL A 219 2.54 17.92 7.02
CA VAL A 219 1.67 19.07 6.77
C VAL A 219 0.22 18.74 7.09
N LEU A 220 -0.31 17.58 6.67
CA LEU A 220 -1.67 17.16 7.04
C LEU A 220 -1.87 17.17 8.57
N TYR A 221 -0.89 16.66 9.33
CA TYR A 221 -0.98 16.65 10.79
C TYR A 221 -0.77 18.03 11.42
N LEU A 222 0.06 18.87 10.80
CA LEU A 222 0.22 20.28 11.16
C LEU A 222 -1.13 21.01 11.12
N LEU A 223 -2.01 20.68 10.16
CA LEU A 223 -3.34 21.29 10.05
C LEU A 223 -4.20 21.07 11.31
N PHE A 224 -4.02 19.97 12.06
CA PHE A 224 -4.74 19.75 13.33
C PHE A 224 -4.40 20.78 14.40
N ALA A 225 -3.20 21.38 14.34
CA ALA A 225 -2.80 22.47 15.22
C ALA A 225 -3.01 23.85 14.57
N ALA A 226 -2.80 23.98 13.27
CA ALA A 226 -2.94 25.24 12.53
C ALA A 226 -4.39 25.69 12.36
N PHE A 227 -5.32 24.78 12.04
CA PHE A 227 -6.73 25.15 11.81
C PHE A 227 -7.40 25.73 13.04
N PRO A 228 -7.21 25.21 14.27
CA PRO A 228 -7.67 25.90 15.47
C PRO A 228 -7.10 27.31 15.63
N ILE A 229 -5.84 27.56 15.23
CA ILE A 229 -5.24 28.90 15.29
C ILE A 229 -5.91 29.83 14.28
N VAL A 230 -6.09 29.39 13.03
CA VAL A 230 -6.67 30.21 11.95
C VAL A 230 -8.18 30.39 12.14
N PHE A 231 -8.94 29.30 12.19
CA PHE A 231 -10.40 29.33 12.18
C PHE A 231 -11.03 29.62 13.54
N GLN A 232 -10.50 29.05 14.63
CA GLN A 232 -11.10 29.28 15.95
C GLN A 232 -10.62 30.59 16.57
N ARG A 233 -9.30 30.87 16.57
CA ARG A 233 -8.78 32.12 17.13
C ARG A 233 -8.86 33.30 16.17
N GLY A 234 -8.60 33.10 14.88
CA GLY A 234 -8.67 34.16 13.88
C GLY A 234 -10.11 34.54 13.52
N TYR A 235 -10.90 33.58 13.07
CA TYR A 235 -12.29 33.82 12.65
C TYR A 235 -13.34 33.65 13.76
N GLY A 236 -12.96 33.28 14.98
CA GLY A 236 -13.88 33.12 16.11
C GLY A 236 -14.79 31.89 16.04
N TRP A 237 -14.45 30.88 15.22
CA TRP A 237 -15.28 29.68 15.10
C TRP A 237 -15.27 28.86 16.39
N THR A 238 -16.43 28.31 16.76
CA THR A 238 -16.53 27.34 17.85
C THR A 238 -15.79 26.05 17.49
N PRO A 239 -15.35 25.23 18.45
CA PRO A 239 -14.58 24.01 18.14
C PRO A 239 -15.27 23.04 17.19
N GLY A 240 -16.60 22.90 17.26
CA GLY A 240 -17.40 22.09 16.35
C GLY A 240 -17.32 22.60 14.90
N ILE A 241 -17.59 23.89 14.70
CA ILE A 241 -17.49 24.52 13.36
C ILE A 241 -16.02 24.52 12.88
N GLY A 242 -15.07 24.75 13.78
CA GLY A 242 -13.63 24.62 13.52
C GLY A 242 -13.21 23.25 12.98
N GLY A 243 -13.91 22.18 13.36
CA GLY A 243 -13.71 20.84 12.80
C GLY A 243 -14.12 20.73 11.33
N LEU A 244 -15.07 21.55 10.87
CA LEU A 244 -15.52 21.57 9.47
C LEU A 244 -14.49 22.17 8.51
N ALA A 245 -13.44 22.83 9.02
CA ALA A 245 -12.34 23.32 8.18
C ALA A 245 -11.56 22.21 7.45
N PHE A 246 -11.78 20.94 7.82
CA PHE A 246 -11.23 19.79 7.11
C PHE A 246 -12.10 19.34 5.92
N VAL A 247 -13.27 19.94 5.70
CA VAL A 247 -14.15 19.59 4.58
C VAL A 247 -13.53 19.98 3.25
N GLY A 248 -12.87 21.13 3.13
CA GLY A 248 -12.14 21.48 1.91
C GLY A 248 -11.05 20.46 1.57
N VAL A 249 -10.28 20.01 2.57
CA VAL A 249 -9.31 18.90 2.40
C VAL A 249 -10.02 17.63 1.91
N ALA A 250 -11.16 17.28 2.49
CA ALA A 250 -11.96 16.11 2.11
C ALA A 250 -12.43 16.16 0.65
N ILE A 251 -12.96 17.30 0.23
CA ILE A 251 -13.41 17.53 -1.14
C ILE A 251 -12.23 17.31 -2.11
N GLY A 252 -11.06 17.87 -1.78
CA GLY A 252 -9.83 17.64 -2.53
C GLY A 252 -9.46 16.16 -2.63
N MET A 253 -9.51 15.44 -1.52
CA MET A 253 -9.22 14.00 -1.47
C MET A 253 -10.19 13.18 -2.34
N VAL A 254 -11.49 13.48 -2.31
CA VAL A 254 -12.50 12.82 -3.15
C VAL A 254 -12.24 13.09 -4.62
N ILE A 255 -11.96 14.34 -5.00
CA ILE A 255 -11.60 14.70 -6.39
C ILE A 255 -10.35 13.93 -6.85
N ALA A 256 -9.36 13.74 -5.96
CA ALA A 256 -8.15 12.98 -6.29
C ALA A 256 -8.40 11.49 -6.49
N VAL A 257 -9.31 10.89 -5.71
CA VAL A 257 -9.72 9.49 -5.92
C VAL A 257 -10.43 9.35 -7.27
N LEU A 258 -11.36 10.25 -7.60
CA LEU A 258 -12.03 10.27 -8.90
C LEU A 258 -11.04 10.44 -10.06
N TYR A 259 -10.07 11.36 -9.91
CA TYR A 259 -9.00 11.54 -10.87
C TYR A 259 -8.17 10.27 -11.07
N ASN A 260 -7.78 9.58 -9.99
CA ASN A 260 -7.04 8.31 -10.08
C ASN A 260 -7.84 7.22 -10.79
N ILE A 261 -9.16 7.14 -10.58
CA ILE A 261 -10.02 6.17 -11.27
C ILE A 261 -9.98 6.42 -12.79
N ILE A 262 -10.05 7.67 -13.21
CA ILE A 262 -9.97 8.07 -14.62
C ILE A 262 -8.56 7.78 -15.18
N ASP A 263 -7.50 8.20 -14.49
CA ASP A 263 -6.10 7.99 -14.92
C ASP A 263 -5.71 6.50 -14.95
N ASN A 264 -6.34 5.65 -14.14
CA ASN A 264 -6.10 4.21 -14.17
C ASN A 264 -6.37 3.61 -15.57
N GLY A 265 -7.27 4.19 -16.36
CA GLY A 265 -7.47 3.80 -17.76
C GLY A 265 -6.22 3.98 -18.63
N ARG A 266 -5.47 5.09 -18.42
CA ARG A 266 -4.17 5.33 -19.07
C ARG A 266 -3.14 4.29 -18.62
N TYR A 267 -3.05 4.02 -17.31
CA TYR A 267 -2.13 3.01 -16.77
C TYR A 267 -2.39 1.62 -17.37
N VAL A 268 -3.66 1.19 -17.42
CA VAL A 268 -4.04 -0.10 -18.01
C VAL A 268 -3.67 -0.19 -19.49
N ARG A 269 -3.84 0.90 -20.26
CA ARG A 269 -3.44 0.93 -21.68
C ARG A 269 -1.93 0.75 -21.85
N ILE A 270 -1.13 1.41 -21.03
CA ILE A 270 0.34 1.29 -21.03
C ILE A 270 0.75 -0.14 -20.61
N ALA A 271 0.11 -0.69 -19.58
CA ALA A 271 0.37 -2.06 -19.13
C ALA A 271 0.08 -3.08 -20.25
N LYS A 272 -1.04 -2.95 -20.95
CA LYS A 272 -1.38 -3.81 -22.10
C LYS A 272 -0.35 -3.70 -23.23
N ALA A 273 0.06 -2.47 -23.58
CA ALA A 273 1.08 -2.25 -24.60
C ALA A 273 2.46 -2.83 -24.23
N ALA A 274 2.77 -2.91 -22.93
CA ALA A 274 3.99 -3.47 -22.39
C ALA A 274 3.90 -4.98 -22.05
N GLY A 275 2.94 -5.71 -22.63
CA GLY A 275 2.81 -7.16 -22.41
C GLY A 275 2.28 -7.54 -21.01
N GLY A 276 1.54 -6.64 -20.36
CA GLY A 276 0.91 -6.85 -19.04
C GLY A 276 1.67 -6.22 -17.87
N MET A 277 2.90 -5.74 -18.08
CA MET A 277 3.74 -5.15 -17.02
C MET A 277 4.21 -3.74 -17.41
N ALA A 278 3.47 -2.73 -16.96
CA ALA A 278 3.85 -1.34 -17.18
C ALA A 278 5.16 -0.97 -16.46
N PRO A 279 6.00 -0.09 -17.03
CA PRO A 279 7.13 0.47 -16.31
C PRO A 279 6.63 1.25 -15.08
N PRO A 280 7.36 1.19 -13.93
CA PRO A 280 6.95 1.89 -12.72
C PRO A 280 6.66 3.38 -12.95
N GLU A 281 7.41 4.06 -13.83
CA GLU A 281 7.24 5.47 -14.19
C GLU A 281 5.82 5.83 -14.65
N ALA A 282 5.08 4.86 -15.20
CA ALA A 282 3.69 5.06 -15.61
C ALA A 282 2.77 5.46 -14.43
N ARG A 283 3.20 5.24 -13.18
CA ARG A 283 2.50 5.63 -11.94
C ARG A 283 2.70 7.11 -11.56
N LEU A 284 3.73 7.79 -12.07
CA LEU A 284 4.12 9.13 -11.60
C LEU A 284 3.35 10.33 -12.20
N PRO A 285 2.67 10.25 -13.37
CA PRO A 285 1.96 11.42 -13.90
C PRO A 285 0.94 12.06 -12.93
N PRO A 286 0.10 11.30 -12.20
CA PRO A 286 -0.77 11.90 -11.18
C PRO A 286 0.02 12.57 -10.05
N ALA A 287 1.18 12.01 -9.65
CA ALA A 287 2.05 12.64 -8.66
C ALA A 287 2.57 14.00 -9.12
N ILE A 288 2.87 14.18 -10.42
CA ILE A 288 3.33 15.46 -10.96
C ILE A 288 2.21 16.51 -10.84
N VAL A 289 0.98 16.15 -11.22
CA VAL A 289 -0.19 17.05 -11.05
C VAL A 289 -0.38 17.42 -9.58
N GLY A 290 -0.35 16.42 -8.70
CA GLY A 290 -0.46 16.64 -7.27
C GLY A 290 0.67 17.50 -6.72
N ALA A 291 1.89 17.35 -7.25
CA ALA A 291 3.04 18.11 -6.80
C ALA A 291 2.91 19.62 -7.04
N PHE A 292 2.26 20.04 -8.12
CA PHE A 292 1.94 21.46 -8.30
C PHE A 292 0.72 21.89 -7.47
N ALA A 293 -0.29 21.03 -7.32
CA ALA A 293 -1.51 21.36 -6.59
C ALA A 293 -1.27 21.64 -5.09
N ILE A 294 -0.38 20.88 -4.43
CA ILE A 294 -0.05 21.04 -3.00
C ILE A 294 0.45 22.46 -2.69
N PRO A 295 1.57 22.95 -3.28
CA PRO A 295 2.09 24.29 -2.98
C PRO A 295 1.10 25.37 -3.40
N ILE A 296 0.34 25.21 -4.50
CA ILE A 296 -0.72 26.16 -4.87
C ILE A 296 -1.73 26.31 -3.73
N GLY A 297 -2.25 25.20 -3.20
CA GLY A 297 -3.19 25.23 -2.08
C GLY A 297 -2.59 25.82 -0.80
N LEU A 298 -1.36 25.44 -0.46
CA LEU A 298 -0.71 25.92 0.76
C LEU A 298 -0.33 27.41 0.69
N PHE A 299 0.18 27.90 -0.44
CA PHE A 299 0.45 29.34 -0.61
C PHE A 299 -0.83 30.15 -0.65
N TRP A 300 -1.86 29.65 -1.32
CA TRP A 300 -3.18 30.27 -1.32
C TRP A 300 -3.69 30.40 0.12
N PHE A 301 -3.70 29.30 0.89
CA PHE A 301 -4.10 29.30 2.30
C PHE A 301 -3.27 30.28 3.14
N ALA A 302 -1.94 30.28 2.95
CA ALA A 302 -1.04 31.15 3.68
C ALA A 302 -1.33 32.65 3.47
N TRP A 303 -1.79 33.04 2.28
CA TRP A 303 -2.07 34.44 1.96
C TRP A 303 -3.51 34.86 2.26
N THR A 304 -4.44 33.91 2.37
CA THR A 304 -5.87 34.21 2.59
C THR A 304 -6.34 33.95 4.02
N ASN A 305 -5.47 33.47 4.91
CA ASN A 305 -5.83 33.09 6.27
C ASN A 305 -6.21 34.25 7.23
N THR A 306 -6.03 35.51 6.82
CA THR A 306 -6.46 36.69 7.58
C THR A 306 -7.49 37.55 6.84
N LEU A 307 -7.92 37.16 5.64
CA LEU A 307 -8.95 37.89 4.91
C LEU A 307 -10.31 37.67 5.59
N ASP A 308 -11.18 38.68 5.63
CA ASP A 308 -12.52 38.54 6.21
C ASP A 308 -13.39 37.45 5.50
N ALA A 309 -13.00 37.06 4.30
CA ALA A 309 -13.62 35.99 3.52
C ALA A 309 -13.08 34.59 3.89
N TRP A 310 -13.52 34.05 5.03
CA TRP A 310 -13.17 32.70 5.51
C TRP A 310 -13.32 31.60 4.45
N ILE A 311 -14.29 31.73 3.53
CA ILE A 311 -14.56 30.75 2.49
C ILE A 311 -13.40 30.65 1.49
N VAL A 312 -12.69 31.74 1.22
CA VAL A 312 -11.53 31.74 0.34
C VAL A 312 -10.38 30.93 0.97
N CYS A 313 -10.20 31.09 2.28
CA CYS A 313 -9.24 30.31 3.06
C CYS A 313 -9.59 28.82 3.06
N GLU A 314 -10.87 28.47 3.23
CA GLU A 314 -11.32 27.08 3.19
C GLU A 314 -11.13 26.44 1.81
N LEU A 315 -11.49 27.15 0.73
CA LEU A 315 -11.31 26.66 -0.65
C LEU A 315 -9.84 26.40 -0.99
N ALA A 316 -8.90 27.14 -0.40
CA ALA A 316 -7.47 26.94 -0.58
C ALA A 316 -6.97 25.56 -0.07
N THR A 317 -7.73 24.90 0.80
CA THR A 317 -7.38 23.57 1.32
C THR A 317 -7.74 22.43 0.33
N ILE A 318 -8.59 22.69 -0.67
CA ILE A 318 -8.99 21.72 -1.70
C ILE A 318 -7.80 21.28 -2.56
N PRO A 319 -7.00 22.18 -3.17
CA PRO A 319 -5.81 21.77 -3.92
C PRO A 319 -4.80 20.99 -3.08
N PHE A 320 -4.68 21.31 -1.78
CA PHE A 320 -3.82 20.55 -0.86
C PHE A 320 -4.33 19.10 -0.70
N GLY A 321 -5.61 18.91 -0.35
CA GLY A 321 -6.19 17.57 -0.22
C GLY A 321 -6.13 16.75 -1.51
N PHE A 322 -6.33 17.42 -2.65
CA PHE A 322 -6.20 16.82 -3.97
C PHE A 322 -4.77 16.33 -4.24
N GLY A 323 -3.79 17.22 -4.09
CA GLY A 323 -2.41 16.87 -4.36
C GLY A 323 -1.83 15.88 -3.35
N LEU A 324 -2.24 15.95 -2.09
CA LEU A 324 -1.86 15.01 -1.04
C LEU A 324 -2.15 13.56 -1.46
N VAL A 325 -3.38 13.25 -1.88
CA VAL A 325 -3.75 11.88 -2.27
C VAL A 325 -3.02 11.45 -3.53
N LEU A 326 -2.91 12.33 -4.53
CA LEU A 326 -2.26 12.01 -5.80
C LEU A 326 -0.78 11.67 -5.61
N VAL A 327 -0.03 12.51 -4.90
CA VAL A 327 1.38 12.27 -4.61
C VAL A 327 1.52 11.00 -3.76
N PHE A 328 0.72 10.87 -2.70
CA PHE A 328 0.81 9.75 -1.78
C PHE A 328 0.61 8.41 -2.48
N LEU A 329 -0.51 8.22 -3.18
CA LEU A 329 -0.82 6.96 -3.84
C LEU A 329 0.15 6.64 -4.96
N SER A 330 0.48 7.63 -5.79
CA SER A 330 1.36 7.44 -6.95
C SER A 330 2.79 7.11 -6.53
N SER A 331 3.32 7.81 -5.52
CA SER A 331 4.67 7.55 -5.00
C SER A 331 4.74 6.20 -4.29
N LEU A 332 3.73 5.80 -3.52
CA LEU A 332 3.69 4.46 -2.92
C LEU A 332 3.65 3.36 -3.98
N ASN A 333 2.79 3.50 -4.99
CA ASN A 333 2.71 2.52 -6.08
C ASN A 333 4.02 2.45 -6.88
N TYR A 334 4.64 3.59 -7.16
CA TYR A 334 5.95 3.64 -7.83
C TYR A 334 7.04 2.93 -7.01
N LEU A 335 7.06 3.13 -5.69
CA LEU A 335 8.00 2.45 -4.79
C LEU A 335 7.76 0.94 -4.74
N ILE A 336 6.50 0.49 -4.71
CA ILE A 336 6.16 -0.94 -4.74
C ILE A 336 6.63 -1.55 -6.07
N ASP A 337 6.27 -0.93 -7.21
CA ASP A 337 6.58 -1.45 -8.53
C ASP A 337 8.10 -1.43 -8.82
N SER A 338 8.84 -0.45 -8.28
CA SER A 338 10.31 -0.33 -8.44
C SER A 338 11.12 -1.31 -7.60
N TYR A 339 10.53 -1.86 -6.53
CA TYR A 339 11.20 -2.68 -5.53
C TYR A 339 10.37 -3.92 -5.17
N LEU A 340 9.70 -4.56 -6.14
CA LEU A 340 8.72 -5.64 -5.92
C LEU A 340 9.09 -6.68 -4.85
N ILE A 341 10.33 -7.21 -4.87
CA ILE A 341 10.81 -8.20 -3.88
C ILE A 341 11.08 -7.62 -2.49
N TYR A 342 11.32 -6.31 -2.40
CA TYR A 342 11.57 -5.56 -1.17
C TYR A 342 10.42 -4.61 -0.81
N ALA A 343 9.26 -4.72 -1.48
CA ALA A 343 8.17 -3.75 -1.38
C ALA A 343 7.72 -3.55 0.07
N ALA A 344 7.56 -4.63 0.83
CA ALA A 344 7.21 -4.56 2.24
C ALA A 344 8.22 -3.75 3.08
N SER A 345 9.53 -3.91 2.83
CA SER A 345 10.59 -3.17 3.54
C SER A 345 10.64 -1.69 3.12
N VAL A 346 10.42 -1.39 1.84
CA VAL A 346 10.32 0.00 1.34
C VAL A 346 9.10 0.70 1.93
N MET A 347 7.96 0.03 1.96
CA MET A 347 6.72 0.54 2.55
C MET A 347 6.87 0.77 4.06
N ALA A 348 7.58 -0.12 4.77
CA ALA A 348 7.89 0.06 6.17
C ALA A 348 8.80 1.30 6.39
N ALA A 349 9.85 1.46 5.59
CA ALA A 349 10.75 2.61 5.67
C ALA A 349 10.02 3.94 5.46
N SER A 350 9.24 4.02 4.39
CA SER A 350 8.40 5.17 4.06
C SER A 350 7.38 5.43 5.17
N GLY A 351 6.74 4.37 5.68
CA GLY A 351 5.77 4.43 6.78
C GLY A 351 6.35 4.99 8.08
N VAL A 352 7.56 4.56 8.48
CA VAL A 352 8.25 5.07 9.67
C VAL A 352 8.56 6.55 9.52
N LEU A 353 9.22 6.94 8.40
CA LEU A 353 9.61 8.33 8.18
C LEU A 353 8.38 9.26 8.15
N ARG A 354 7.31 8.81 7.49
CA ARG A 354 6.02 9.49 7.44
C ARG A 354 5.42 9.69 8.83
N SER A 355 5.40 8.66 9.66
CA SER A 355 4.88 8.73 11.03
C SER A 355 5.73 9.65 11.92
N LEU A 356 7.05 9.67 11.74
CA LEU A 356 7.94 10.59 12.47
C LEU A 356 7.63 12.06 12.15
N PHE A 357 7.40 12.40 10.88
CA PHE A 357 7.04 13.76 10.47
C PHE A 357 5.63 14.13 10.96
N GLY A 358 4.67 13.21 10.85
CA GLY A 358 3.31 13.40 11.39
C GLY A 358 3.29 13.60 12.91
N ALA A 359 4.24 13.01 13.64
CA ALA A 359 4.42 13.24 15.07
C ALA A 359 5.15 14.56 15.37
N ALA A 360 6.16 14.93 14.58
CA ALA A 360 6.99 16.10 14.85
C ALA A 360 6.28 17.44 14.53
N PHE A 361 5.57 17.50 13.40
CA PHE A 361 5.02 18.75 12.87
C PHE A 361 4.06 19.48 13.83
N PRO A 362 3.09 18.79 14.46
CA PRO A 362 2.20 19.43 15.42
C PRO A 362 2.94 20.07 16.62
N LEU A 363 4.02 19.46 17.10
CA LEU A 363 4.70 19.88 18.34
C LEU A 363 5.25 21.30 18.28
N PHE A 364 5.80 21.72 17.14
CA PHE A 364 6.35 23.07 16.96
C PHE A 364 5.35 24.05 16.34
N THR A 365 4.16 23.60 15.91
CA THR A 365 3.22 24.44 15.14
C THR A 365 2.79 25.67 15.91
N LYS A 366 2.45 25.53 17.19
CA LYS A 366 1.99 26.68 18.00
C LYS A 366 3.05 27.77 18.09
N ASP A 367 4.28 27.40 18.41
CA ASP A 367 5.40 28.35 18.58
C ASP A 367 5.80 28.96 17.23
N MET A 368 5.75 28.17 16.16
CA MET A 368 5.95 28.65 14.78
C MET A 368 4.94 29.76 14.43
N TYR A 369 3.64 29.53 14.69
CA TYR A 369 2.59 30.52 14.43
C TYR A 369 2.68 31.76 15.34
N ALA A 370 3.11 31.59 16.60
CA ALA A 370 3.28 32.71 17.52
C ALA A 370 4.45 33.62 17.11
N ASN A 371 5.58 33.05 16.67
CA ASN A 371 6.80 33.81 16.37
C ASN A 371 6.83 34.40 14.95
N LEU A 372 6.28 33.70 13.96
CA LEU A 372 6.33 34.12 12.55
C LEU A 372 5.05 34.81 12.08
N GLY A 373 3.98 34.72 12.87
CA GLY A 373 2.64 35.12 12.47
C GLY A 373 1.98 34.11 11.53
N VAL A 374 0.66 34.26 11.38
CA VAL A 374 -0.21 33.28 10.72
C VAL A 374 0.15 33.09 9.23
N HIS A 375 0.53 34.16 8.55
CA HIS A 375 0.94 34.13 7.14
C HIS A 375 2.21 33.30 6.91
N TRP A 376 3.33 33.75 7.48
CA TRP A 376 4.63 33.11 7.26
C TRP A 376 4.71 31.71 7.83
N ALA A 377 4.09 31.46 9.00
CA ALA A 377 4.01 30.12 9.56
C ALA A 377 3.28 29.15 8.62
N SER A 378 2.21 29.60 7.97
CA SER A 378 1.48 28.79 6.97
C SER A 378 2.24 28.63 5.65
N ALA A 379 3.14 29.55 5.31
CA ALA A 379 3.95 29.50 4.09
C ALA A 379 5.14 28.53 4.18
N ILE A 380 5.68 28.26 5.38
CA ILE A 380 6.81 27.32 5.55
C ILE A 380 6.49 25.92 4.98
N PRO A 381 5.36 25.28 5.34
CA PRO A 381 4.91 24.06 4.68
C PRO A 381 4.81 24.15 3.15
N ALA A 382 4.39 25.31 2.64
CA ALA A 382 4.28 25.54 1.19
C ALA A 382 5.64 25.54 0.50
N PHE A 383 6.66 26.17 1.10
CA PHE A 383 8.03 26.14 0.59
C PHE A 383 8.64 24.73 0.67
N LEU A 384 8.38 23.98 1.74
CA LEU A 384 8.82 22.59 1.85
C LEU A 384 8.19 21.72 0.75
N ALA A 385 6.89 21.85 0.52
CA ALA A 385 6.21 21.15 -0.56
C ALA A 385 6.73 21.57 -1.95
N LEU A 386 6.97 22.88 -2.14
CA LEU A 386 7.54 23.42 -3.38
C LEU A 386 8.93 22.83 -3.67
N ALA A 387 9.78 22.69 -2.66
CA ALA A 387 11.10 22.08 -2.79
C ALA A 387 11.04 20.61 -3.23
N CYS A 388 9.93 19.91 -2.95
CA CYS A 388 9.71 18.52 -3.37
C CYS A 388 9.08 18.37 -4.77
N VAL A 389 8.61 19.45 -5.39
CA VAL A 389 7.99 19.42 -6.74
C VAL A 389 8.86 18.76 -7.80
N PRO A 390 10.20 18.97 -7.82
CA PRO A 390 11.04 18.31 -8.80
C PRO A 390 11.09 16.79 -8.67
N PHE A 391 10.80 16.19 -7.52
CA PHE A 391 11.06 14.76 -7.28
C PHE A 391 10.24 13.84 -8.21
N PRO A 392 8.90 13.96 -8.33
CA PRO A 392 8.15 13.11 -9.25
C PRO A 392 8.55 13.31 -10.71
N ILE A 393 8.90 14.54 -11.11
CA ILE A 393 9.35 14.86 -12.47
C ILE A 393 10.70 14.20 -12.75
N LEU A 394 11.65 14.33 -11.82
CA LEU A 394 12.97 13.73 -11.92
C LEU A 394 12.86 12.20 -12.07
N PHE A 395 12.01 11.56 -11.28
CA PHE A 395 11.84 10.11 -11.37
C PHE A 395 10.99 9.66 -12.55
N TYR A 396 10.12 10.52 -13.09
CA TYR A 396 9.40 10.22 -14.33
C TYR A 396 10.36 10.20 -15.53
N VAL A 397 11.31 11.14 -15.59
CA VAL A 397 12.25 11.26 -16.72
C VAL A 397 13.47 10.34 -16.55
N TYR A 398 14.05 10.29 -15.34
CA TYR A 398 15.33 9.61 -15.08
C TYR A 398 15.19 8.36 -14.21
N GLY A 399 13.98 7.96 -13.80
CA GLY A 399 13.74 6.85 -12.89
C GLY A 399 14.44 5.55 -13.32
N ALA A 400 14.27 5.16 -14.58
CA ALA A 400 14.86 3.94 -15.13
C ALA A 400 16.39 3.95 -15.06
N ARG A 401 17.01 5.10 -15.36
CA ARG A 401 18.47 5.28 -15.29
C ARG A 401 18.97 5.20 -13.86
N ILE A 402 18.28 5.84 -12.93
CA ILE A 402 18.65 5.82 -11.50
C ILE A 402 18.51 4.39 -10.96
N ARG A 403 17.39 3.71 -11.23
CA ARG A 403 17.15 2.31 -10.81
C ARG A 403 18.22 1.35 -11.32
N ALA A 404 18.66 1.52 -12.57
CA ALA A 404 19.71 0.66 -13.15
C ALA A 404 21.04 0.75 -12.41
N THR A 405 21.33 1.88 -11.76
CA THR A 405 22.56 2.06 -10.95
C THR A 405 22.40 1.58 -9.50
N CYS A 406 21.18 1.30 -9.08
CA CYS A 406 20.87 0.94 -7.70
C CYS A 406 20.88 -0.58 -7.48
N LYS A 407 21.49 -1.02 -6.38
CA LYS A 407 21.67 -2.45 -6.08
C LYS A 407 20.32 -3.16 -5.86
N TYR A 408 19.47 -2.65 -4.98
CA TYR A 408 18.24 -3.37 -4.62
C TYR A 408 17.19 -3.30 -5.74
N SER A 409 17.15 -2.21 -6.51
CA SER A 409 16.25 -2.10 -7.65
C SER A 409 16.69 -2.96 -8.84
N SER A 410 17.99 -3.08 -9.09
CA SER A 410 18.51 -3.98 -10.13
C SER A 410 18.29 -5.46 -9.78
N GLU A 411 18.48 -5.84 -8.50
CA GLU A 411 18.12 -7.19 -8.00
C GLU A 411 16.62 -7.49 -8.19
N ALA A 412 15.74 -6.53 -7.86
CA ALA A 412 14.30 -6.66 -8.08
C ALA A 412 13.94 -6.83 -9.56
N SER A 413 14.58 -6.05 -10.44
CA SER A 413 14.36 -6.10 -11.89
C SER A 413 14.85 -7.43 -12.48
N ALA A 414 16.01 -7.93 -12.04
CA ALA A 414 16.56 -9.22 -12.47
C ALA A 414 15.69 -10.40 -12.02
N PHE A 415 15.12 -10.34 -10.81
CA PHE A 415 14.17 -11.33 -10.34
C PHE A 415 12.89 -11.32 -11.19
N LEU A 416 12.36 -10.14 -11.51
CA LEU A 416 11.18 -10.02 -12.36
C LEU A 416 11.42 -10.60 -13.76
N ALA A 417 12.57 -10.32 -14.36
CA ALA A 417 12.94 -10.89 -15.65
C ALA A 417 13.00 -12.43 -15.63
N LYS A 418 13.52 -13.02 -14.55
CA LYS A 418 13.52 -14.48 -14.34
C LYS A 418 12.11 -15.04 -14.23
N MET A 419 11.22 -14.38 -13.49
CA MET A 419 9.82 -14.81 -13.38
C MET A 419 9.13 -14.78 -14.74
N MET A 420 9.31 -13.71 -15.53
CA MET A 420 8.73 -13.60 -16.87
C MET A 420 9.23 -14.68 -17.82
N ALA A 421 10.55 -14.96 -17.80
CA ALA A 421 11.14 -16.02 -18.61
C ALA A 421 10.61 -17.41 -18.23
N ALA A 422 10.35 -17.66 -16.95
CA ALA A 422 9.76 -18.92 -16.48
C ALA A 422 8.27 -19.06 -16.81
N SER A 423 7.53 -17.96 -16.94
CA SER A 423 6.11 -17.95 -17.33
C SER A 423 5.85 -17.91 -18.84
N ALA A 424 6.89 -17.68 -19.66
CA ALA A 424 6.75 -17.73 -21.10
C ALA A 424 6.42 -19.17 -21.54
N PRO A 425 5.42 -19.39 -22.40
CA PRO A 425 5.13 -20.72 -22.91
C PRO A 425 6.38 -21.29 -23.57
N SER A 426 6.86 -22.43 -23.08
CA SER A 426 7.94 -23.17 -23.72
C SER A 426 7.49 -23.49 -25.15
N ALA A 427 8.11 -22.83 -26.13
CA ALA A 427 8.02 -23.22 -27.52
C ALA A 427 8.67 -24.61 -27.64
N LYS A 428 7.89 -25.65 -27.34
CA LYS A 428 8.24 -27.01 -27.71
C LYS A 428 8.31 -27.02 -29.23
N THR A 429 9.52 -27.15 -29.75
CA THR A 429 9.82 -27.62 -31.10
C THR A 429 8.83 -28.71 -31.46
N VAL A 430 7.88 -28.38 -32.34
CA VAL A 430 7.05 -29.37 -33.03
C VAL A 430 8.03 -30.18 -33.85
N GLY A 431 8.33 -31.40 -33.37
CA GLY A 431 9.08 -32.36 -34.15
C GLY A 431 8.35 -32.58 -35.48
N GLU A 432 9.09 -32.51 -36.58
CA GLU A 432 8.60 -32.87 -37.90
C GLU A 432 8.00 -34.28 -37.85
N VAL A 433 6.68 -34.37 -37.81
CA VAL A 433 5.99 -35.61 -38.16
C VAL A 433 5.97 -35.69 -39.68
N LYS A 434 6.94 -36.40 -40.25
CA LYS A 434 6.88 -36.84 -41.65
C LYS A 434 5.68 -37.78 -41.81
N VAL A 435 4.57 -37.25 -42.31
CA VAL A 435 3.45 -38.06 -42.79
C VAL A 435 3.78 -38.50 -44.21
N ALA A 436 4.10 -39.78 -44.39
CA ALA A 436 4.16 -40.40 -45.71
C ALA A 436 2.74 -40.56 -46.26
N MET A 437 2.44 -39.92 -47.40
CA MET A 437 1.18 -40.14 -48.11
C MET A 437 1.26 -41.39 -48.99
N PRO A 438 0.20 -42.22 -49.05
CA PRO A 438 0.16 -43.35 -49.97
C PRO A 438 -0.15 -42.89 -51.40
N ALA A 439 0.50 -43.52 -52.36
CA ALA A 439 0.23 -43.36 -53.79
C ALA A 439 -1.14 -43.95 -54.15
N GLY A 440 -2.01 -43.14 -54.77
CA GLY A 440 -3.30 -43.60 -55.29
C GLY A 440 -4.04 -42.45 -55.95
N GLY A 441 -4.13 -42.50 -57.28
CA GLY A 441 -4.42 -41.33 -58.10
C GLY A 441 -5.88 -40.92 -58.20
N PHE A 442 -6.08 -39.71 -58.70
CA PHE A 442 -7.27 -39.36 -59.49
C PHE A 442 -6.88 -38.30 -60.53
N LYS A 443 -7.14 -38.61 -61.80
CA LYS A 443 -7.03 -37.71 -62.95
C LYS A 443 -8.20 -36.72 -62.95
N GLY A 444 -7.92 -35.46 -63.26
CA GLY A 444 -8.92 -34.44 -63.55
C GLY A 444 -8.25 -33.20 -64.12
N ALA A 445 -8.31 -33.03 -65.44
CA ALA A 445 -7.76 -31.92 -66.20
C ALA A 445 -8.44 -30.59 -65.86
N VAL A 446 -7.71 -29.47 -65.94
CA VAL A 446 -8.04 -28.27 -66.75
C VAL A 446 -6.76 -27.45 -66.98
N ASP A 447 -6.56 -27.08 -68.23
CA ASP A 447 -5.47 -26.28 -68.82
C ASP A 447 -5.42 -24.81 -68.35
N GLY A 448 -4.22 -24.22 -68.40
CA GLY A 448 -4.01 -22.78 -68.30
C GLY A 448 -2.54 -22.36 -68.38
N LYS A 449 -2.10 -21.98 -69.58
CA LYS A 449 -0.75 -21.55 -69.98
C LYS A 449 -0.29 -20.21 -69.39
N GLY A 450 1.03 -20.04 -69.32
CA GLY A 450 1.80 -18.78 -69.27
C GLY A 450 3.01 -18.91 -68.33
N GLU A 451 4.20 -19.34 -68.79
CA GLU A 451 5.31 -18.51 -69.34
C GLU A 451 5.65 -17.31 -68.44
N GLY A 452 6.87 -17.08 -67.92
CA GLY A 452 8.20 -17.66 -68.07
C GLY A 452 9.20 -16.86 -67.21
N GLU A 453 10.42 -17.40 -67.02
CA GLU A 453 11.70 -16.71 -66.71
C GLU A 453 11.80 -15.89 -65.38
N GLU A 454 12.91 -15.80 -64.65
CA GLU A 454 14.29 -16.26 -64.81
C GLU A 454 14.97 -16.29 -63.42
N VAL A 455 16.10 -16.98 -63.35
CA VAL A 455 16.94 -17.24 -62.18
C VAL A 455 17.79 -16.01 -61.79
N GLY A 456 17.95 -15.75 -60.49
CA GLY A 456 18.90 -14.74 -60.01
C GLY A 456 19.21 -14.86 -58.51
N THR A 457 20.33 -15.48 -58.18
CA THR A 457 20.84 -15.72 -56.82
C THR A 457 21.43 -14.48 -56.11
N ALA A 458 21.16 -14.42 -54.79
CA ALA A 458 22.12 -14.15 -53.69
C ALA A 458 22.06 -12.83 -52.88
N LYS A 459 21.99 -13.05 -51.56
CA LYS A 459 22.56 -12.33 -50.40
C LYS A 459 21.77 -11.19 -49.71
N THR A 460 21.04 -11.62 -48.68
CA THR A 460 21.08 -11.17 -47.26
C THR A 460 21.54 -9.74 -46.95
N THR A 461 20.63 -8.92 -46.40
CA THR A 461 20.80 -8.18 -45.12
C THR A 461 19.51 -7.42 -44.73
N GLY A 462 19.06 -7.58 -43.48
CA GLY A 462 18.38 -6.55 -42.67
C GLY A 462 16.89 -6.25 -42.89
N LEU A 463 16.00 -7.01 -42.24
CA LEU A 463 14.59 -6.67 -41.92
C LEU A 463 14.57 -5.44 -40.97
N SER A 464 13.90 -4.29 -41.17
CA SER A 464 12.49 -3.99 -41.56
C SER A 464 11.49 -4.73 -40.65
N GLY A 465 10.68 -4.10 -39.82
CA GLY A 465 9.80 -2.98 -40.13
C GLY A 465 8.36 -3.45 -39.91
N TYR A 466 7.62 -2.70 -39.09
CA TYR A 466 6.19 -2.80 -38.80
C TYR A 466 5.31 -3.13 -40.01
N SER A 467 4.36 -4.06 -39.86
CA SER A 467 2.89 -3.82 -39.92
C SER A 467 2.13 -5.13 -40.14
N ASP A 468 0.85 -5.12 -39.72
CA ASP A 468 -0.23 -6.02 -40.12
C ASP A 468 -0.29 -7.42 -39.51
N PHE A 469 -0.93 -7.51 -38.34
CA PHE A 469 -1.80 -8.65 -37.96
C PHE A 469 -2.92 -8.16 -37.02
N THR A 470 -3.86 -7.40 -37.58
CA THR A 470 -5.17 -7.12 -36.97
C THR A 470 -6.26 -7.75 -37.84
N GLU A 471 -6.34 -9.09 -37.86
CA GLU A 471 -7.53 -9.79 -38.39
C GLU A 471 -7.58 -11.30 -38.08
N ALA A 472 -7.03 -11.75 -36.94
CA ALA A 472 -7.06 -13.17 -36.56
C ALA A 472 -7.48 -13.44 -35.09
N ALA A 473 -7.92 -12.43 -34.35
CA ALA A 473 -8.27 -12.57 -32.92
C ALA A 473 -9.77 -12.68 -32.63
N GLU A 474 -10.64 -12.62 -33.65
CA GLU A 474 -12.10 -12.62 -33.48
C GLU A 474 -12.79 -13.98 -33.72
N ALA A 475 -12.04 -15.06 -34.02
CA ALA A 475 -12.63 -16.35 -34.37
C ALA A 475 -12.47 -17.48 -33.32
N SER A 476 -11.97 -17.20 -32.11
CA SER A 476 -11.80 -18.22 -31.06
C SER A 476 -12.73 -18.05 -29.84
N HIS A 477 -13.78 -17.25 -29.97
CA HIS A 477 -14.72 -16.95 -28.90
C HIS A 477 -16.09 -17.65 -29.08
N GLU A 478 -16.13 -18.89 -29.58
CA GLU A 478 -17.35 -19.70 -29.58
C GLU A 478 -17.01 -21.20 -29.51
N SER A 479 -17.13 -21.78 -28.31
CA SER A 479 -17.47 -23.18 -27.98
C SER A 479 -16.73 -23.68 -26.73
N GLY A 480 -17.48 -24.28 -25.79
CA GLY A 480 -16.90 -25.12 -24.72
C GLY A 480 -17.45 -24.87 -23.31
N LEU A 481 -18.69 -25.27 -23.08
CA LEU A 481 -19.23 -25.60 -21.74
C LEU A 481 -18.67 -26.95 -21.25
N SER A 482 -18.70 -27.11 -19.92
CA SER A 482 -18.55 -28.32 -19.06
C SER A 482 -17.18 -29.01 -18.99
N ASP A 483 -16.50 -28.89 -17.84
CA ASP A 483 -16.42 -29.95 -16.81
C ASP A 483 -15.41 -29.60 -15.72
N SER A 484 -15.89 -29.41 -14.49
CA SER A 484 -15.06 -29.27 -13.29
C SER A 484 -15.17 -30.52 -12.43
N ALA A 485 -14.29 -31.49 -12.68
CA ALA A 485 -14.02 -32.59 -11.75
C ALA A 485 -12.78 -32.25 -10.92
N VAL A 486 -12.99 -32.18 -9.60
CA VAL A 486 -12.00 -31.92 -8.57
C VAL A 486 -11.08 -33.14 -8.44
N GLY A 487 -9.79 -32.98 -8.78
CA GLY A 487 -8.74 -33.98 -8.56
C GLY A 487 -7.74 -33.50 -7.51
N VAL A 488 -7.82 -34.04 -6.30
CA VAL A 488 -6.86 -33.86 -5.21
C VAL A 488 -5.62 -34.72 -5.51
N ALA A 489 -4.48 -34.11 -5.79
CA ALA A 489 -3.19 -34.81 -5.84
C ALA A 489 -2.48 -34.65 -4.49
N ALA A 490 -2.51 -35.69 -3.68
CA ALA A 490 -1.63 -35.87 -2.53
C ALA A 490 -0.47 -36.76 -2.98
N GLU A 491 0.76 -36.27 -2.85
CA GLU A 491 1.98 -37.02 -3.16
C GLU A 491 2.33 -37.87 -1.93
N VAL A 492 2.22 -39.18 -2.08
CA VAL A 492 2.57 -40.18 -1.06
C VAL A 492 3.86 -40.86 -1.51
N GLU A 493 4.95 -40.67 -0.78
CA GLU A 493 6.18 -41.46 -0.98
C GLU A 493 5.98 -42.90 -0.45
N PRO A 494 6.38 -43.94 -1.22
CA PRO A 494 6.26 -45.32 -0.76
C PRO A 494 7.43 -45.68 0.18
N LYS A 495 7.09 -46.20 1.36
CA LYS A 495 8.03 -46.86 2.28
C LYS A 495 8.54 -48.17 1.65
N GLY A 496 9.86 -48.31 1.57
CA GLY A 496 10.54 -49.55 1.22
C GLY A 496 10.32 -50.65 2.26
N SER A 497 9.99 -51.83 1.78
CA SER A 497 9.84 -53.07 2.53
C SER A 497 11.19 -53.76 2.77
N GLY A 498 11.50 -54.07 4.03
CA GLY A 498 12.58 -54.98 4.44
C GLY A 498 12.24 -55.62 5.79
N LEU A 499 12.06 -56.94 5.77
CA LEU A 499 11.56 -57.82 6.84
C LEU A 499 12.63 -58.14 7.94
N PRO A 500 12.28 -58.85 9.04
CA PRO A 500 12.77 -58.61 10.40
C PRO A 500 13.86 -59.60 10.87
N GLY A 501 14.56 -59.25 11.96
CA GLY A 501 15.43 -60.19 12.69
C GLY A 501 16.23 -59.62 13.87
N THR A 502 15.61 -59.65 15.06
CA THR A 502 16.16 -59.96 16.41
C THR A 502 17.28 -59.11 17.08
N PRO A 503 17.36 -59.14 18.44
CA PRO A 503 17.81 -58.03 19.29
C PRO A 503 19.15 -58.28 20.03
N GLU A 504 19.83 -57.20 20.43
CA GLU A 504 20.88 -57.07 21.47
C GLU A 504 21.61 -55.72 21.19
N GLU A 505 22.17 -54.92 22.09
CA GLU A 505 22.37 -54.86 23.53
C GLU A 505 22.85 -53.41 23.83
N LYS A 506 22.78 -53.02 25.11
CA LYS A 506 23.27 -51.78 25.76
C LYS A 506 24.52 -51.12 25.14
N VAL A 507 24.57 -49.78 25.12
CA VAL A 507 25.21 -48.88 26.11
C VAL A 507 24.74 -47.45 25.85
#